data_AF-A0A376Y2H9-F1
#
_entry.id   AF-A0A376Y2H9-F1
#
_cell.length_a   1.000
_cell.length_b   1.000
_cell.length_c   1.000
_cell.angle_alpha   90.00
_cell.angle_beta   90.00
_cell.angle_gamma   90.00
#
_symmetry.space_group_name_H-M   'P 1'
#
loop_
_entity.id
_entity.type
_entity.pdbx_description
1 polymer ?
#
loop_
_entity_poly.entity_id
_entity_poly.type
_entity_poly.pdbx_seq_one_letter_code
_entity_poly.pdbx_strand_id
1 'polypeptide(L)'
;MTLAALEATLRLYLHPEALSEKLPTLRLLTRSAEVIQIQAQRLQAPLAAHYGAEFAVQVMPCLSQIGSGSLPVDRLPERGINVYTP
;
A
#
# COMPACT_ATOMS: atom_id res chain seq x y z
N MET A 1 -22.84 -16.75 -3.99
CA MET A 1 -21.37 -16.55 -3.81
C MET A 1 -21.02 -15.56 -2.70
N THR A 2 -21.96 -14.76 -2.19
CA THR A 2 -21.68 -13.77 -1.12
C THR A 2 -21.60 -14.38 0.28
N LEU A 3 -22.53 -15.26 0.64
CA LEU A 3 -22.57 -15.84 1.99
C LEU A 3 -21.37 -16.76 2.29
N ALA A 4 -20.97 -17.61 1.35
CA ALA A 4 -19.81 -18.50 1.53
C ALA A 4 -18.49 -17.71 1.65
N ALA A 5 -18.32 -16.65 0.86
CA ALA A 5 -17.14 -15.77 0.95
C ALA A 5 -17.13 -14.98 2.27
N LEU A 6 -18.29 -14.50 2.72
CA LEU A 6 -18.42 -13.83 4.02
C LEU A 6 -18.14 -14.78 5.18
N GLU A 7 -18.68 -15.99 5.16
CA GLU A 7 -18.42 -17.01 6.18
C GLU A 7 -16.92 -17.33 6.26
N ALA A 8 -16.26 -17.57 5.12
CA ALA A 8 -14.82 -17.81 5.07
C ALA A 8 -14.04 -16.62 5.64
N THR A 9 -14.45 -15.38 5.32
CA THR A 9 -13.84 -14.17 5.86
C THR A 9 -14.03 -14.07 7.38
N LEU A 10 -15.23 -14.31 7.89
CA LEU A 10 -15.53 -14.28 9.34
C LEU A 10 -14.77 -15.37 10.10
N ARG A 11 -14.59 -16.56 9.52
CA ARG A 11 -13.77 -17.63 10.12
C ARG A 11 -12.31 -17.19 10.29
N LEU A 12 -11.77 -16.35 9.40
CA LEU A 12 -10.42 -15.81 9.58
C LEU A 12 -10.33 -14.91 10.83
N TYR A 13 -11.39 -14.19 11.20
CA TYR A 13 -11.42 -13.36 12.42
C TYR A 13 -11.35 -14.15 13.72
N LEU A 14 -11.62 -15.47 13.69
CA LEU A 14 -11.39 -16.35 14.84
C LEU A 14 -9.90 -16.57 15.14
N HIS A 15 -9.01 -16.19 14.21
CA HIS A 15 -7.55 -16.35 14.28
C HIS A 15 -6.85 -15.00 14.06
N PRO A 16 -6.96 -14.05 15.03
CA PRO A 16 -6.47 -12.68 14.88
C PRO A 16 -4.99 -12.58 14.51
N GLU A 17 -4.16 -13.52 14.99
CA GLU A 17 -2.73 -13.61 14.72
C GLU A 17 -2.39 -13.79 13.24
N ALA A 18 -3.30 -14.38 12.46
CA ALA A 18 -3.08 -14.65 11.04
C ALA A 18 -3.71 -13.59 10.11
N LEU A 19 -4.45 -12.63 10.67
CA LEU A 19 -5.26 -11.70 9.88
C LEU A 19 -4.43 -10.78 8.99
N SER A 20 -3.32 -10.26 9.51
CA SER A 20 -2.39 -9.40 8.76
C SER A 20 -1.68 -10.14 7.63
N GLU A 21 -1.77 -11.47 7.57
CA GLU A 21 -1.19 -12.27 6.48
C GLU A 21 -2.27 -12.72 5.49
N LYS A 22 -3.44 -13.13 6.01
CA LYS A 22 -4.49 -13.83 5.26
C LYS A 22 -5.59 -12.92 4.72
N LEU A 23 -5.92 -11.81 5.40
CA LEU A 23 -6.89 -10.84 4.89
C LEU A 23 -6.18 -9.77 4.06
N PRO A 24 -6.43 -9.67 2.74
CA PRO A 24 -5.68 -8.75 1.88
C PRO A 24 -5.73 -7.29 2.33
N THR A 25 -6.90 -6.81 2.75
CA THR A 25 -7.08 -5.43 3.22
C THR A 25 -6.26 -5.17 4.48
N LEU A 26 -6.35 -6.02 5.50
CA LEU A 26 -5.56 -5.85 6.72
C LEU A 26 -4.08 -5.96 6.43
N ARG A 27 -3.65 -6.94 5.64
CA ARG A 27 -2.26 -7.09 5.21
C ARG A 27 -1.71 -5.80 4.60
N LEU A 28 -2.47 -5.12 3.74
CA LEU A 28 -2.03 -3.89 3.11
C LEU A 28 -1.99 -2.70 4.07
N LEU A 29 -2.96 -2.60 4.99
CA LEU A 29 -3.08 -1.53 5.97
C LEU A 29 -2.08 -1.66 7.13
N THR A 30 -1.59 -2.86 7.41
CA THR A 30 -0.63 -3.11 8.51
C THR A 30 0.81 -3.27 8.02
N ARG A 31 1.13 -2.93 6.76
CA ARG A 31 2.52 -2.95 6.28
C ARG A 31 3.35 -1.94 7.05
N SER A 32 4.59 -2.30 7.38
CA SER A 32 5.54 -1.33 7.93
C SER A 32 5.95 -0.30 6.88
N ALA A 33 6.30 0.90 7.33
CA ALA A 33 6.82 1.94 6.45
C ALA A 33 8.08 1.50 5.68
N GLU A 34 8.90 0.63 6.28
CA GLU A 34 10.09 0.04 5.65
C GLU A 34 9.73 -0.84 4.44
N VAL A 35 8.71 -1.70 4.58
CA VAL A 35 8.24 -2.53 3.45
C VAL A 35 7.74 -1.65 2.31
N ILE A 36 7.00 -0.58 2.63
CA ILE A 36 6.51 0.37 1.62
C ILE A 36 7.69 1.10 0.95
N GLN A 37 8.70 1.52 1.70
CA GLN A 37 9.93 2.14 1.16
C GLN A 37 10.67 1.20 0.20
N ILE A 38 10.87 -0.06 0.59
CA ILE A 38 11.53 -1.05 -0.26
C ILE A 38 10.72 -1.27 -1.55
N GLN A 39 9.39 -1.35 -1.45
CA GLN A 39 8.53 -1.47 -2.63
C GLN A 39 8.67 -0.25 -3.57
N ALA A 40 8.67 0.97 -3.02
CA ALA A 40 8.83 2.20 -3.79
C ALA A 40 10.20 2.25 -4.50
N GLN A 41 11.29 1.88 -3.82
CA GLN A 41 12.63 1.82 -4.41
C GLN A 41 12.74 0.77 -5.52
N ARG A 42 12.14 -0.41 -5.32
CA ARG A 42 12.09 -1.48 -6.33
C ARG A 42 11.38 -1.04 -7.62
N LEU A 43 10.37 -0.19 -7.50
CA LEU A 43 9.62 0.38 -8.62
C LEU A 43 10.32 1.60 -9.24
N GLN A 44 11.05 2.39 -8.43
CA GLN A 44 11.79 3.55 -8.92
C GLN A 44 12.81 3.16 -10.00
N ALA A 45 13.58 2.09 -9.79
CA ALA A 45 14.63 1.68 -10.72
C ALA A 45 14.14 1.41 -12.15
N PRO A 46 13.13 0.55 -12.40
CA PRO A 46 12.62 0.34 -13.76
C PRO A 46 11.92 1.57 -14.34
N LEU A 47 11.26 2.38 -13.51
CA LEU A 47 10.62 3.61 -13.98
C LEU A 47 11.65 4.66 -14.41
N ALA A 48 12.71 4.86 -13.64
CA ALA A 48 13.81 5.75 -13.99
C ALA A 48 14.56 5.25 -15.24
N ALA A 49 14.74 3.94 -15.38
CA ALA A 49 15.38 3.38 -16.57
C ALA A 49 14.56 3.62 -17.85
N HIS A 50 13.23 3.64 -17.75
CA HIS A 50 12.36 3.84 -18.91
C HIS A 50 12.08 5.31 -19.22
N TYR A 51 11.85 6.14 -18.19
CA TYR A 51 11.41 7.53 -18.34
C TYR A 51 12.49 8.58 -18.01
N GLY A 52 13.67 8.17 -17.55
CA GLY A 52 14.71 9.07 -17.02
C GLY A 52 15.29 10.07 -18.02
N ALA A 53 15.03 9.90 -19.32
CA ALA A 53 15.40 10.88 -20.34
C ALA A 53 14.49 12.12 -20.36
N GLU A 54 13.23 11.97 -19.94
CA GLU A 54 12.20 13.02 -20.02
C GLU A 54 11.73 13.48 -18.64
N PHE A 55 11.77 12.60 -17.64
CA PHE A 55 11.23 12.86 -16.31
C PHE A 55 12.19 12.44 -15.20
N ALA A 56 12.22 13.22 -14.14
CA ALA A 56 12.82 12.82 -12.88
C ALA A 56 11.87 11.90 -12.11
N VAL A 57 12.39 10.76 -11.62
CA VAL A 57 11.62 9.77 -10.85
C VAL A 57 12.24 9.62 -9.46
N GLN A 58 11.51 10.02 -8.42
CA GLN A 58 12.01 10.04 -7.04
C GLN A 58 11.05 9.39 -6.04
N VAL A 59 11.61 8.70 -5.04
CA VAL A 59 10.85 8.21 -3.89
C VAL A 59 10.81 9.28 -2.82
N MET A 60 9.61 9.72 -2.43
CA MET A 60 9.40 10.85 -1.51
C MET A 60 8.47 10.48 -0.36
N PRO A 61 8.54 11.17 0.79
CA PRO A 61 7.56 10.98 1.84
C PRO A 61 6.23 11.56 1.39
N CYS A 62 5.14 10.87 1.67
CA CYS A 62 3.79 11.36 1.42
C CYS A 62 2.88 11.04 2.59
N LEU A 63 1.71 11.67 2.60
CA LEU A 63 0.62 11.33 3.49
C LEU A 63 -0.51 10.74 2.66
N SER A 64 -0.94 9.53 3.00
CA SER A 64 -2.10 8.89 2.38
C SER A 64 -3.29 8.94 3.32
N GLN A 65 -4.48 8.63 2.80
CA GLN A 65 -5.71 8.51 3.59
C GLN A 65 -6.22 7.08 3.45
N ILE A 66 -6.58 6.47 4.57
CA ILE A 66 -7.19 5.13 4.57
C ILE A 66 -8.65 5.24 4.14
N GLY A 67 -9.08 4.30 3.29
CA GLY A 67 -10.50 4.00 3.09
C GLY A 67 -11.31 5.21 2.62
N SER A 68 -11.22 5.50 1.32
CA SER A 68 -11.87 6.57 0.52
C SER A 68 -13.35 6.92 0.85
N GLY A 69 -13.67 7.27 2.10
CA GLY A 69 -15.01 7.49 2.65
C GLY A 69 -15.36 6.70 3.92
N SER A 70 -14.62 5.63 4.26
CA SER A 70 -14.85 4.81 5.46
C SER A 70 -14.04 5.25 6.69
N LEU A 71 -12.89 5.89 6.50
CA LEU A 71 -12.02 6.40 7.57
C LEU A 71 -11.40 7.76 7.18
N PRO A 72 -12.22 8.82 7.05
CA PRO A 72 -11.79 10.04 6.37
C PRO A 72 -10.81 10.93 7.15
N VAL A 73 -10.45 10.60 8.40
CA VAL A 73 -9.77 11.54 9.30
C VAL A 73 -8.27 11.26 9.43
N ASP A 74 -7.85 9.99 9.37
CA ASP A 74 -6.48 9.60 9.65
C ASP A 74 -5.60 9.60 8.40
N ARG A 75 -4.50 10.37 8.46
CA ARG A 75 -3.45 10.36 7.44
C ARG A 75 -2.27 9.51 7.91
N LEU A 76 -1.85 8.56 7.07
CA LEU A 76 -0.70 7.71 7.37
C LEU A 76 0.57 8.24 6.70
N PRO A 77 1.71 8.27 7.42
CA PRO A 77 3.01 8.44 6.81
C PRO A 77 3.29 7.29 5.82
N GLU A 78 3.58 7.65 4.58
CA GLU A 78 3.83 6.71 3.48
C GLU A 78 5.01 7.15 2.61
N ARG A 79 5.26 6.35 1.57
CA ARG A 79 6.29 6.57 0.55
C ARG A 79 5.65 6.47 -0.82
N GLY A 80 5.80 7.53 -1.60
CA GLY A 80 5.28 7.62 -2.96
C GLY A 80 6.39 7.76 -3.99
N ILE A 81 6.07 7.45 -5.24
CA ILE A 81 6.91 7.77 -6.40
C ILE A 81 6.38 9.05 -7.01
N ASN A 82 7.23 10.06 -7.07
CA ASN A 82 6.96 11.31 -7.75
C ASN A 82 7.63 11.30 -9.13
N VAL A 83 6.89 11.73 -10.14
CA VAL A 83 7.35 11.87 -11.52
C VAL A 83 7.09 13.31 -11.93
N TYR A 84 8.15 14.02 -12.29
CA TYR A 84 8.08 15.44 -12.61
C TYR A 84 9.09 15.80 -13.70
N THR A 85 8.79 16.84 -14.47
CA THR A 85 9.75 17.43 -15.40
C THR A 85 10.84 18.15 -14.59
N PRO A 86 12.13 17.91 -14.87
CA PRO A 86 13.23 18.52 -14.12
C PRO A 86 13.23 20.06 -14.15
#